data_AF-A0A0G1IFU7-F1
#
_entry.id   AF-A0A0G1IFU7-F1
#
_cell.length_a   1.000
_cell.length_b   1.000
_cell.length_c   1.000
_cell.angle_alpha   90.00
_cell.angle_beta   90.00
_cell.angle_gamma   90.00
#
_symmetry.space_group_name_H-M   'P 1'
#
loop_
_entity.id
_entity.type
_entity.pdbx_description
1 polymer ?
#
loop_
_entity_poly.entity_id
_entity_poly.type
_entity_poly.pdbx_seq_one_letter_code
_entity_poly.pdbx_strand_id
1 'polypeptide(L)'
;MTSKSRLLMILQTNPYFQKLKTLFGANLIAYYPMWEESGTTVTDISGNARNGVYDTVTLNSTRSKFNKPSPLFNGDGFANVYSASLVSAFTPNTLTIGGWYKAKTMNTFYDGAVGNPFRFLVDANNYVDLLKQSSAEQLSFRFKSGAVAVKTLNFYGATNNWFFWCITVDKANDLVSIYINNKKITTLDTLGIWAGSVAEASACFGAANTTKANPLIGYLSDCFIASRVATDAEIVALSKNLPQNTLTILGDSISVKSDTSYTTLILSELTTYFNRNRAVASMGVVAGASNLAAQATAAASDDADIIIIQLGSNDDNAGNMGTLQTAYEDGIIALKASNTNATIYAMNVLKRWANQTDGAEVDKSNIRTAIAAACTAQGITCWDTYTTPWIAQDETSDGIHPTAAGHAKIAAEVLARLP
;
A
#
# COMPACT_ATOMS: atom_id res chain seq x y z
N MET A 1 3.13 1.97 -45.06
CA MET A 1 2.59 2.38 -43.75
C MET A 1 3.65 2.12 -42.69
N THR A 2 3.96 3.17 -41.93
CA THR A 2 5.25 3.46 -41.29
C THR A 2 5.40 2.84 -39.91
N SER A 3 6.62 2.43 -39.56
CA SER A 3 7.02 1.90 -38.24
C SER A 3 6.85 2.89 -37.06
N LYS A 4 6.30 4.09 -37.30
CA LYS A 4 5.98 5.07 -36.26
C LYS A 4 4.85 4.62 -35.33
N SER A 5 3.93 3.77 -35.79
CA SER A 5 2.83 3.28 -34.93
C SER A 5 3.23 2.17 -33.95
N ARG A 6 4.36 1.48 -34.18
CA ARG A 6 4.92 0.52 -33.19
C ARG A 6 5.77 1.20 -32.10
N LEU A 7 6.33 2.37 -32.39
CA LEU A 7 7.05 3.17 -31.38
C LEU A 7 6.10 3.89 -30.41
N LEU A 8 4.86 4.16 -30.85
CA LEU A 8 3.83 4.84 -30.05
C LEU A 8 3.16 3.92 -29.01
N MET A 9 3.33 2.60 -29.12
CA MET A 9 2.70 1.60 -28.23
C MET A 9 3.65 1.02 -27.17
N ILE A 10 4.95 1.34 -27.23
CA ILE A 10 5.98 0.91 -26.27
C ILE A 10 6.53 2.11 -25.46
N LEU A 11 5.91 3.28 -25.55
CA LEU A 11 5.87 4.20 -24.41
C LEU A 11 4.79 3.67 -23.47
N GLN A 12 5.09 2.55 -22.79
CA GLN A 12 4.38 2.20 -21.55
C GLN A 12 4.56 3.40 -20.63
N THR A 13 3.59 4.30 -20.66
CA THR A 13 3.50 5.41 -19.75
C THR A 13 3.60 4.84 -18.35
N ASN A 14 4.64 5.20 -17.59
CA ASN A 14 4.76 4.79 -16.19
C ASN A 14 3.38 5.01 -15.52
N PRO A 15 2.69 3.96 -15.05
CA PRO A 15 1.32 4.15 -14.57
C PRO A 15 1.27 5.09 -13.36
N TYR A 16 2.36 5.22 -12.59
CA TYR A 16 2.43 6.16 -11.46
C TYR A 16 2.46 7.60 -11.97
N PHE A 17 3.21 7.81 -13.05
CA PHE A 17 3.24 9.10 -13.69
C PHE A 17 1.87 9.49 -14.23
N GLN A 18 1.15 8.58 -14.89
CA GLN A 18 -0.20 8.87 -15.40
C GLN A 18 -1.17 9.18 -14.29
N LYS A 19 -1.06 8.50 -13.14
CA LYS A 19 -1.81 8.79 -11.93
C LYS A 19 -1.52 10.21 -11.43
N LEU A 20 -0.25 10.58 -11.27
CA LEU A 20 0.15 11.95 -10.90
C LEU A 20 -0.38 12.99 -11.90
N LYS A 21 -0.29 12.74 -13.21
CA LYS A 21 -0.83 13.64 -14.24
C LYS A 21 -2.34 13.77 -14.17
N THR A 22 -3.05 12.67 -13.94
CA THR A 22 -4.52 12.66 -13.85
C THR A 22 -4.98 13.46 -12.64
N LEU A 23 -4.30 13.28 -11.50
CA LEU A 23 -4.64 13.96 -10.26
C LEU A 23 -4.25 15.44 -10.33
N PHE A 24 -2.98 15.76 -10.60
CA PHE A 24 -2.48 17.13 -10.47
C PHE A 24 -2.53 17.95 -11.76
N GLY A 25 -2.48 17.31 -12.94
CA GLY A 25 -2.47 18.00 -14.23
C GLY A 25 -1.39 19.07 -14.31
N ALA A 26 -1.78 20.30 -14.66
CA ALA A 26 -0.89 21.46 -14.72
C ALA A 26 -0.32 21.88 -13.35
N ASN A 27 -0.89 21.42 -12.23
CA ASN A 27 -0.36 21.70 -10.89
C ASN A 27 0.80 20.78 -10.52
N LEU A 28 1.17 19.80 -11.34
CA LEU A 28 2.36 18.99 -11.08
C LEU A 28 3.62 19.82 -11.36
N ILE A 29 4.36 20.19 -10.30
CA ILE A 29 5.60 20.94 -10.41
C ILE A 29 6.71 20.01 -10.88
N ALA A 30 6.96 18.90 -10.20
CA ALA A 30 8.04 18.00 -10.60
C ALA A 30 7.72 16.57 -10.21
N TYR A 31 8.28 15.62 -10.95
CA TYR A 31 8.21 14.21 -10.61
C TYR A 31 9.53 13.51 -10.93
N TYR A 32 10.17 13.08 -9.86
CA TYR A 32 11.44 12.38 -9.81
C TYR A 32 11.19 10.91 -9.51
N PRO A 33 11.01 10.04 -10.53
CA PRO A 33 10.85 8.61 -10.33
C PRO A 33 12.05 7.98 -9.63
N MET A 34 13.25 8.56 -9.83
CA MET A 34 14.53 8.04 -9.33
C MET A 34 14.83 6.61 -9.82
N TRP A 35 14.48 6.34 -11.07
CA TRP A 35 14.62 5.02 -11.72
C TRP A 35 15.86 4.90 -12.61
N GLU A 36 16.79 5.85 -12.51
CA GLU A 36 18.02 5.81 -13.30
C GLU A 36 18.86 4.59 -12.92
N GLU A 37 19.43 3.93 -13.93
CA GLU A 37 20.30 2.77 -13.71
C GLU A 37 21.77 3.14 -13.53
N SER A 38 22.17 4.29 -14.08
CA SER A 38 23.52 4.85 -13.99
C SER A 38 23.50 6.36 -14.30
N GLY A 39 24.63 7.03 -14.09
CA GLY A 39 24.81 8.46 -14.35
C GLY A 39 24.64 9.35 -13.11
N THR A 40 24.56 10.66 -13.33
CA THR A 40 24.50 11.68 -12.28
C THR A 40 23.24 12.53 -12.34
N THR A 41 22.34 12.30 -13.28
CA THR A 41 21.12 13.11 -13.46
C THR A 41 19.96 12.53 -12.67
N VAL A 42 19.27 13.35 -11.88
CA VAL A 42 17.95 13.05 -11.33
C VAL A 42 16.93 13.54 -12.34
N THR A 43 16.27 12.64 -13.06
CA THR A 43 15.40 13.03 -14.17
C THR A 43 14.04 13.50 -13.66
N ASP A 44 13.62 14.70 -14.04
CA ASP A 44 12.23 15.14 -13.92
C ASP A 44 11.45 14.72 -15.16
N ILE A 45 10.52 13.77 -15.00
CA ILE A 45 9.65 13.32 -16.10
C ILE A 45 8.28 14.00 -16.10
N SER A 46 8.05 15.01 -15.26
CA SER A 46 6.78 15.76 -15.24
C SER A 46 6.46 16.48 -16.55
N GLY A 47 7.48 16.72 -17.39
CA GLY A 47 7.41 17.54 -18.59
C GLY A 47 7.95 18.97 -18.40
N ASN A 48 8.36 19.33 -17.18
CA ASN A 48 8.86 20.67 -16.85
C ASN A 48 10.39 20.80 -16.89
N ALA A 49 11.11 19.70 -17.18
CA ALA A 49 12.57 19.64 -17.29
C ALA A 49 13.34 20.17 -16.07
N ARG A 50 12.78 20.01 -14.86
CA ARG A 50 13.39 20.42 -13.59
C ARG A 50 14.37 19.36 -13.07
N ASN A 51 15.28 18.91 -13.93
CA ASN A 51 16.25 17.86 -13.60
C ASN A 51 17.17 18.28 -12.46
N GLY A 52 17.60 17.30 -11.66
CA GLY A 52 18.59 17.47 -10.59
C GLY A 52 19.88 16.73 -10.85
N VAL A 53 20.75 16.71 -9.84
CA VAL A 53 22.05 16.04 -9.85
C VAL A 53 22.19 15.15 -8.61
N TYR A 54 22.56 13.90 -8.84
CA TYR A 54 23.03 12.97 -7.82
C TYR A 54 24.50 13.25 -7.49
N ASP A 55 24.84 13.20 -6.21
CA ASP A 55 26.21 13.17 -5.70
C ASP A 55 26.37 11.98 -4.75
N THR A 56 27.36 11.12 -5.00
CA THR A 56 27.69 9.94 -4.17
C THR A 56 26.51 8.99 -3.87
N VAL A 57 25.50 8.95 -4.74
CA VAL A 57 24.35 8.02 -4.66
C VAL A 57 24.62 6.75 -5.47
N THR A 58 24.28 5.59 -4.92
CA THR A 58 24.38 4.31 -5.67
C THR A 58 23.06 4.02 -6.38
N LEU A 59 23.01 4.20 -7.69
CA LEU A 59 21.82 3.94 -8.51
C LEU A 59 21.52 2.45 -8.65
N ASN A 60 20.29 2.11 -9.03
CA ASN A 60 19.81 0.72 -9.23
C ASN A 60 20.13 -0.25 -8.07
N SER A 61 20.05 0.22 -6.82
CA SER A 61 20.44 -0.59 -5.66
C SER A 61 19.33 -1.52 -5.15
N THR A 62 18.07 -1.22 -5.48
CA THR A 62 16.92 -2.07 -5.14
C THR A 62 15.77 -1.83 -6.12
N ARG A 63 14.68 -2.58 -5.94
CA ARG A 63 13.41 -2.34 -6.64
C ARG A 63 12.48 -1.48 -5.78
N SER A 64 11.93 -0.42 -6.37
CA SER A 64 10.92 0.44 -5.77
C SER A 64 9.61 -0.32 -5.50
N LYS A 65 8.64 0.34 -4.86
CA LYS A 65 7.28 -0.20 -4.69
C LYS A 65 6.67 -0.68 -6.01
N PHE A 66 7.03 -0.03 -7.12
CA PHE A 66 6.52 -0.31 -8.46
C PHE A 66 7.49 -1.13 -9.33
N ASN A 67 8.40 -1.87 -8.70
CA ASN A 67 9.38 -2.73 -9.37
C ASN A 67 10.28 -1.99 -10.39
N LYS A 68 10.58 -0.71 -10.14
CA LYS A 68 11.56 0.07 -10.90
C LYS A 68 12.88 0.16 -10.14
N PRO A 69 14.02 0.43 -10.80
CA PRO A 69 15.25 0.77 -10.08
C PRO A 69 15.00 1.88 -9.04
N SER A 70 15.73 1.84 -7.93
CA SER A 70 15.72 2.90 -6.92
C SER A 70 17.14 3.13 -6.36
N PRO A 71 17.53 4.39 -6.13
CA PRO A 71 18.83 4.74 -5.57
C PRO A 71 18.96 4.37 -4.10
N LEU A 72 20.16 3.97 -3.69
CA LEU A 72 20.60 3.95 -2.31
C LEU A 72 21.36 5.24 -1.99
N PHE A 73 20.82 5.99 -1.04
CA PHE A 73 21.56 7.00 -0.29
C PHE A 73 22.29 6.26 0.82
N ASN A 74 23.62 6.28 0.78
CA ASN A 74 24.49 5.40 1.56
C ASN A 74 25.08 6.04 2.82
N GLY A 75 24.56 7.20 3.24
CA GLY A 75 25.13 8.00 4.33
C GLY A 75 26.17 9.03 3.88
N ASP A 76 26.38 9.22 2.58
CA ASP A 76 27.27 10.28 2.06
C ASP A 76 26.75 10.88 0.72
N GLY A 77 25.50 10.61 0.34
CA GLY A 77 24.95 11.03 -0.95
C GLY A 77 23.73 11.92 -0.84
N PHE A 78 23.48 12.69 -1.89
CA PHE A 78 22.26 13.49 -2.06
C PHE A 78 21.82 13.57 -3.52
N ALA A 79 20.58 13.99 -3.72
CA ALA A 79 20.02 14.39 -5.00
C ALA A 79 19.57 15.85 -4.89
N ASN A 80 20.32 16.78 -5.49
CA ASN A 80 19.96 18.19 -5.50
C ASN A 80 19.09 18.46 -6.73
N VAL A 81 17.85 18.86 -6.52
CA VAL A 81 16.88 19.12 -7.60
C VAL A 81 16.68 20.61 -7.85
N TYR A 82 17.51 21.47 -7.25
CA TYR A 82 17.44 22.90 -7.46
C TYR A 82 17.53 23.28 -8.94
N SER A 83 16.61 24.15 -9.35
CA SER A 83 16.69 24.90 -10.59
C SER A 83 15.90 26.19 -10.44
N ALA A 84 16.23 27.23 -11.22
CA ALA A 84 15.49 28.48 -11.20
C ALA A 84 13.99 28.28 -11.54
N SER A 85 13.66 27.34 -12.42
CA SER A 85 12.28 27.03 -12.80
C SER A 85 11.52 26.19 -11.76
N LEU A 86 12.21 25.41 -10.92
CA LEU A 86 11.63 24.78 -9.74
C LEU A 86 11.27 25.84 -8.70
N VAL A 87 12.23 26.70 -8.37
CA VAL A 87 12.06 27.75 -7.35
C VAL A 87 10.91 28.69 -7.72
N SER A 88 10.80 29.10 -8.98
CA SER A 88 9.72 29.99 -9.42
C SER A 88 8.33 29.35 -9.37
N ALA A 89 8.23 28.02 -9.43
CA ALA A 89 6.97 27.28 -9.39
C ALA A 89 6.63 26.73 -8.00
N PHE A 90 7.59 26.75 -7.06
CA PHE A 90 7.38 26.25 -5.71
C PHE A 90 6.47 27.19 -4.91
N THR A 91 5.29 26.70 -4.52
CA THR A 91 4.27 27.48 -3.81
C THR A 91 4.10 26.97 -2.37
N PRO A 92 4.94 27.41 -1.41
CA PRO A 92 4.96 26.86 -0.05
C PRO A 92 3.67 27.08 0.74
N ASN A 93 2.85 28.05 0.35
CA ASN A 93 1.54 28.32 0.96
C ASN A 93 0.44 27.35 0.50
N THR A 94 0.61 26.72 -0.67
CA THR A 94 -0.33 25.75 -1.24
C THR A 94 0.48 24.65 -1.92
N LEU A 95 0.72 23.56 -1.20
CA LEU A 95 1.72 22.56 -1.58
C LEU A 95 1.19 21.14 -1.34
N THR A 96 1.56 20.23 -2.23
CA THR A 96 1.62 18.80 -1.92
C THR A 96 3.00 18.30 -2.29
N ILE A 97 3.66 17.62 -1.36
CA ILE A 97 4.94 16.96 -1.61
C ILE A 97 4.93 15.56 -1.01
N GLY A 98 5.45 14.58 -1.74
CA GLY A 98 5.42 13.21 -1.29
C GLY A 98 6.35 12.32 -2.09
N GLY A 99 6.38 11.05 -1.69
CA GLY A 99 7.17 10.02 -2.35
C GLY A 99 7.15 8.72 -1.56
N TRP A 100 8.00 7.79 -1.96
CA TRP A 100 8.17 6.52 -1.29
C TRP A 100 9.53 6.49 -0.58
N TYR A 101 9.53 5.96 0.63
CA TYR A 101 10.74 5.80 1.44
C TYR A 101 10.85 4.36 1.94
N LYS A 102 12.09 3.89 2.08
CA LYS A 102 12.44 2.62 2.70
C LYS A 102 13.79 2.75 3.40
N ALA A 103 13.88 2.36 4.67
CA ALA A 103 15.17 2.28 5.36
C ALA A 103 16.05 1.18 4.73
N LYS A 104 17.38 1.36 4.71
CA LYS A 104 18.29 0.33 4.15
C LYS A 104 18.13 -1.00 4.89
N THR A 105 18.20 -0.93 6.21
CA THR A 105 17.88 -2.01 7.16
C THR A 105 17.17 -1.41 8.35
N MET A 106 16.53 -2.24 9.18
CA MET A 106 15.96 -1.78 10.44
C MET A 106 17.05 -1.15 11.34
N ASN A 107 18.24 -1.76 11.41
CA ASN A 107 19.35 -1.23 12.21
C ASN A 107 19.76 0.19 11.78
N THR A 108 19.79 0.49 10.49
CA THR A 108 20.09 1.87 10.02
C THR A 108 18.98 2.86 10.34
N PHE A 109 17.75 2.39 10.56
CA PHE A 109 16.66 3.24 11.05
C PHE A 109 16.78 3.51 12.56
N TYR A 110 17.37 2.58 13.31
CA TYR A 110 17.50 2.62 14.77
C TYR A 110 18.88 3.06 15.29
N ASP A 111 19.83 3.37 14.42
CA ASP A 111 21.23 3.67 14.76
C ASP A 111 21.47 5.01 15.49
N GLY A 112 20.42 5.79 15.74
CA GLY A 112 20.51 7.10 16.39
C GLY A 112 21.18 8.20 15.55
N ALA A 113 21.53 7.93 14.29
CA ALA A 113 22.01 8.97 13.38
C ALA A 113 20.87 9.86 12.90
N VAL A 114 21.14 11.13 12.62
CA VAL A 114 20.15 12.03 12.00
C VAL A 114 20.24 11.91 10.48
N GLY A 115 19.11 11.81 9.79
CA GLY A 115 19.07 11.70 8.33
C GLY A 115 17.93 12.50 7.72
N ASN A 116 18.16 13.13 6.57
CA ASN A 116 17.14 13.91 5.86
C ASN A 116 16.73 13.22 4.55
N PRO A 117 15.67 12.38 4.56
CA PRO A 117 15.06 11.89 3.33
C PRO A 117 14.71 13.00 2.32
N PHE A 118 14.25 14.14 2.82
CA PHE A 118 13.87 15.28 1.99
C PHE A 118 14.02 16.55 2.80
N ARG A 119 14.49 17.64 2.17
CA ARG A 119 14.50 18.98 2.77
C ARG A 119 14.49 20.07 1.71
N PHE A 120 13.50 20.95 1.78
CA PHE A 120 13.44 22.23 1.06
C PHE A 120 13.48 23.37 2.08
N LEU A 121 14.48 24.24 1.97
CA LEU A 121 14.73 25.30 2.96
C LEU A 121 15.10 26.62 2.29
N VAL A 122 14.55 27.71 2.82
CA VAL A 122 15.04 29.08 2.59
C VAL A 122 16.06 29.44 3.68
N ASP A 123 15.65 29.27 4.94
CA ASP A 123 16.40 29.62 6.14
C ASP A 123 15.89 28.82 7.36
N ALA A 124 16.34 29.17 8.57
CA ALA A 124 15.94 28.51 9.82
C ALA A 124 14.47 28.76 10.24
N ASN A 125 13.76 29.66 9.55
CA ASN A 125 12.38 30.04 9.80
C ASN A 125 11.41 29.56 8.71
N ASN A 126 11.92 29.15 7.55
CA ASN A 126 11.11 28.75 6.40
C ASN A 126 11.67 27.46 5.79
N TYR A 127 11.07 26.33 6.16
CA TYR A 127 11.46 25.02 5.62
C TYR A 127 10.32 24.01 5.69
N VAL A 128 10.41 23.02 4.81
CA VAL A 128 9.62 21.79 4.86
C VAL A 128 10.58 20.61 4.73
N ASP A 129 10.49 19.65 5.63
CA ASP A 129 11.35 18.47 5.57
C ASP A 129 10.74 17.21 6.19
N LEU A 130 11.36 16.09 5.82
CA LEU A 130 11.24 14.81 6.49
C LEU A 130 12.61 14.52 7.11
N LEU A 131 12.61 14.29 8.42
CA LEU A 131 13.82 14.10 9.23
C LEU A 131 13.73 12.78 10.00
N LYS A 132 14.66 11.87 9.77
CA LYS A 132 14.98 10.80 10.73
C LYS A 132 15.71 11.40 11.90
N GLN A 133 15.14 11.22 13.10
CA GLN A 133 15.69 11.77 14.34
C GLN A 133 16.77 10.88 14.94
N SER A 134 17.53 11.44 15.87
CA SER A 134 18.52 10.69 16.66
C SER A 134 17.90 9.85 17.77
N SER A 135 16.69 10.18 18.22
CA SER A 135 15.88 9.28 19.04
C SER A 135 15.46 8.09 18.18
N ALA A 136 15.66 6.88 18.69
CA ALA A 136 15.32 5.65 17.96
C ALA A 136 13.86 5.69 17.48
N GLU A 137 13.64 5.08 16.31
CA GLU A 137 12.33 4.76 15.75
C GLU A 137 11.49 5.93 15.19
N GLN A 138 12.07 7.12 15.02
CA GLN A 138 11.27 8.32 14.76
C GLN A 138 11.59 9.03 13.43
N LEU A 139 10.54 9.24 12.63
CA LEU A 139 10.51 10.23 11.56
C LEU A 139 9.75 11.46 12.03
N SER A 140 10.33 12.64 11.83
CA SER A 140 9.69 13.93 12.03
C SER A 140 9.36 14.57 10.70
N PHE A 141 8.07 14.78 10.48
CA PHE A 141 7.56 15.62 9.41
C PHE A 141 7.49 17.04 9.93
N ARG A 142 8.22 17.96 9.30
CA ARG A 142 8.32 19.33 9.80
C ARG A 142 7.96 20.35 8.74
N PHE A 143 7.18 21.33 9.16
CA PHE A 143 6.90 22.53 8.40
C PHE A 143 7.08 23.74 9.30
N LYS A 144 7.84 24.73 8.83
CA LYS A 144 8.00 26.01 9.50
C LYS A 144 7.87 27.12 8.47
N SER A 145 7.11 28.15 8.83
CA SER A 145 6.94 29.39 8.07
C SER A 145 7.01 30.57 9.04
N GLY A 146 7.94 31.49 8.79
CA GLY A 146 8.16 32.67 9.63
C GLY A 146 8.54 32.36 11.09
N ALA A 147 8.18 33.27 12.00
CA ALA A 147 8.53 33.22 13.42
C ALA A 147 7.67 32.25 14.26
N VAL A 148 6.75 31.52 13.63
CA VAL A 148 5.89 30.57 14.34
C VAL A 148 6.66 29.30 14.69
N ALA A 149 6.27 28.64 15.78
CA ALA A 149 6.83 27.36 16.18
C ALA A 149 6.74 26.33 15.03
N VAL A 150 7.78 25.51 14.90
CA VAL A 150 7.80 24.43 13.90
C VAL A 150 6.63 23.48 14.13
N LYS A 151 5.87 23.22 13.08
CA LYS A 151 4.83 22.20 13.06
C LYS A 151 5.52 20.87 12.85
N THR A 152 5.48 20.03 13.87
CA THR A 152 6.18 18.74 13.87
C THR A 152 5.19 17.64 14.21
N LEU A 153 5.16 16.59 13.40
CA LEU A 153 4.59 15.30 13.78
C LEU A 153 5.71 14.28 13.84
N ASN A 154 5.73 13.53 14.93
CA ASN A 154 6.61 12.38 15.10
C ASN A 154 5.83 11.11 14.75
N PHE A 155 6.32 10.39 13.75
CA PHE A 155 5.81 9.11 13.33
C PHE A 155 6.74 8.00 13.84
N TYR A 156 6.13 7.04 14.53
CA TYR A 156 6.77 5.84 15.04
C TYR A 156 6.26 4.65 14.21
N GLY A 157 7.17 3.87 13.64
CA GLY A 157 6.81 2.71 12.82
C GLY A 157 7.29 2.76 11.36
N ALA A 158 8.34 3.51 11.06
CA ALA A 158 9.02 3.33 9.77
C ALA A 158 9.64 1.92 9.73
N THR A 159 9.60 1.29 8.56
CA THR A 159 10.06 -0.08 8.38
C THR A 159 11.15 -0.16 7.30
N ASN A 160 11.77 -1.33 7.18
CA ASN A 160 12.60 -1.69 6.04
C ASN A 160 11.76 -2.12 4.82
N ASN A 161 10.45 -1.81 4.81
CA ASN A 161 9.57 -1.92 3.65
C ASN A 161 9.24 -0.52 3.09
N TRP A 162 8.84 -0.49 1.83
CA TRP A 162 8.38 0.73 1.18
C TRP A 162 7.08 1.23 1.83
N PHE A 163 7.09 2.48 2.28
CA PHE A 163 5.88 3.20 2.64
C PHE A 163 5.81 4.53 1.91
N PHE A 164 4.58 5.00 1.69
CA PHE A 164 4.31 6.29 1.08
C PHE A 164 4.27 7.37 2.16
N TRP A 165 4.85 8.53 1.88
CA TRP A 165 4.77 9.71 2.73
C TRP A 165 4.29 10.91 1.93
N CYS A 166 3.53 11.78 2.57
CA CYS A 166 3.11 13.02 1.96
C CYS A 166 2.83 14.12 3.00
N ILE A 167 3.18 15.35 2.66
CA ILE A 167 2.82 16.57 3.37
C ILE A 167 1.97 17.43 2.42
N THR A 168 0.83 17.90 2.89
CA THR A 168 0.06 18.95 2.24
C THR A 168 0.08 20.23 3.08
N VAL A 169 0.14 21.38 2.41
CA VAL A 169 0.07 22.71 3.05
C VAL A 169 -1.06 23.47 2.40
N ASP A 170 -1.99 23.94 3.22
CA ASP A 170 -3.14 24.76 2.84
C ASP A 170 -3.17 26.00 3.71
N LYS A 171 -2.41 27.04 3.32
CA LYS A 171 -2.32 28.27 4.10
C LYS A 171 -3.64 29.04 4.13
N ALA A 172 -4.51 28.89 3.12
CA ALA A 172 -5.80 29.57 3.09
C ALA A 172 -6.72 29.09 4.22
N ASN A 173 -6.68 27.79 4.52
CA ASN A 173 -7.38 27.20 5.66
C ASN A 173 -6.51 27.10 6.93
N ASP A 174 -5.26 27.54 6.84
CA ASP A 174 -4.24 27.49 7.90
C ASP A 174 -3.90 26.07 8.38
N LEU A 175 -3.76 25.11 7.46
CA LEU A 175 -3.57 23.69 7.76
C LEU A 175 -2.30 23.10 7.12
N VAL A 176 -1.60 22.25 7.86
CA VAL A 176 -0.62 21.29 7.33
C VAL A 176 -1.12 19.89 7.67
N SER A 177 -1.34 19.04 6.66
CA SER A 177 -1.73 17.65 6.87
C SER A 177 -0.60 16.71 6.47
N ILE A 178 -0.43 15.64 7.26
CA ILE A 178 0.63 14.66 7.06
C ILE A 178 0.01 13.29 6.90
N TYR A 179 0.49 12.57 5.90
CA TYR A 179 -0.01 11.27 5.51
C TYR A 179 1.12 10.26 5.48
N ILE A 180 0.83 9.08 6.02
CA ILE A 180 1.66 7.89 5.85
C ILE A 180 0.77 6.81 5.25
N ASN A 181 1.23 6.23 4.14
CA ASN A 181 0.43 5.36 3.30
C ASN A 181 -0.90 6.06 2.94
N ASN A 182 -2.01 5.35 3.09
CA ASN A 182 -3.36 5.79 2.76
C ASN A 182 -4.05 6.57 3.88
N LYS A 183 -3.32 6.92 4.95
CA LYS A 183 -3.93 7.49 6.16
C LYS A 183 -3.38 8.88 6.47
N LYS A 184 -4.30 9.84 6.65
CA LYS A 184 -4.00 11.10 7.32
C LYS A 184 -3.69 10.81 8.79
N ILE A 185 -2.50 11.19 9.24
CA ILE A 185 -2.09 11.00 10.63
C ILE A 185 -2.54 12.18 11.49
N THR A 186 -2.39 13.40 10.97
CA THR A 186 -2.79 14.60 11.69
C THR A 186 -3.02 15.77 10.74
N THR A 187 -3.64 16.80 11.29
CA THR A 187 -3.65 18.15 10.75
C THR A 187 -3.13 19.09 11.84
N LEU A 188 -2.17 19.95 11.48
CA LEU A 188 -1.58 20.97 12.34
C LEU A 188 -2.00 22.34 11.82
N ASP A 189 -2.23 23.30 12.72
CA ASP A 189 -2.73 24.64 12.37
C ASP A 189 -1.74 25.76 12.77
N THR A 190 -2.19 27.01 12.70
CA THR A 190 -1.45 28.20 13.13
C THR A 190 -0.15 28.33 12.33
N LEU A 191 -0.25 28.42 11.00
CA LEU A 191 0.92 28.56 10.13
C LEU A 191 1.38 30.02 10.13
N GLY A 192 2.68 30.26 10.04
CA GLY A 192 3.19 31.62 9.85
C GLY A 192 3.10 32.07 8.40
N ILE A 193 3.96 33.03 8.05
CA ILE A 193 4.10 33.57 6.70
C ILE A 193 5.41 33.03 6.14
N TRP A 194 5.34 32.31 5.03
CA TRP A 194 6.54 31.88 4.33
C TRP A 194 7.20 33.08 3.64
N ALA A 195 8.49 33.29 3.88
CA ALA A 195 9.28 34.34 3.23
C ALA A 195 10.53 33.78 2.55
N GLY A 196 10.85 34.32 1.37
CA GLY A 196 12.04 33.97 0.60
C GLY A 196 11.91 32.73 -0.28
N SER A 197 12.97 32.45 -1.03
CA SER A 197 13.06 31.41 -2.05
C SER A 197 13.91 30.24 -1.56
N VAL A 198 13.54 29.01 -1.93
CA VAL A 198 14.33 27.82 -1.59
C VAL A 198 15.77 28.00 -2.05
N ALA A 199 16.72 27.76 -1.15
CA ALA A 199 18.14 27.96 -1.40
C ALA A 199 18.71 26.84 -2.30
N GLU A 200 19.68 27.19 -3.15
CA GLU A 200 20.36 26.24 -4.06
C GLU A 200 20.95 25.04 -3.35
N ALA A 201 21.55 25.28 -2.19
CA ALA A 201 22.16 24.23 -1.39
C ALA A 201 21.15 23.36 -0.65
N SER A 202 19.84 23.65 -0.70
CA SER A 202 18.85 23.03 0.20
C SER A 202 17.54 22.66 -0.48
N ALA A 203 17.57 22.35 -1.78
CA ALA A 203 16.47 21.66 -2.48
C ALA A 203 16.85 20.18 -2.70
N CYS A 204 17.04 19.44 -1.61
CA CYS A 204 17.70 18.13 -1.63
C CYS A 204 16.76 16.99 -1.23
N PHE A 205 16.97 15.85 -1.88
CA PHE A 205 16.57 14.53 -1.38
C PHE A 205 17.81 13.81 -0.84
N GLY A 206 17.64 13.06 0.25
CA GLY A 206 18.68 12.22 0.84
C GLY A 206 19.75 12.94 1.67
N ALA A 207 19.73 14.26 1.78
CA ALA A 207 20.51 15.02 2.76
C ALA A 207 19.83 16.36 3.06
N ALA A 208 20.28 17.05 4.11
CA ALA A 208 19.79 18.38 4.44
C ALA A 208 20.25 19.45 3.43
N ASN A 209 21.42 19.25 2.82
CA ASN A 209 22.03 20.20 1.89
C ASN A 209 23.11 19.55 1.01
N THR A 210 23.68 20.32 0.09
CA THR A 210 24.77 19.90 -0.81
C THR A 210 26.13 19.70 -0.11
N THR A 211 26.26 20.07 1.17
CA THR A 211 27.43 19.71 2.01
C THR A 211 27.21 18.41 2.77
N LYS A 212 26.18 17.63 2.40
CA LYS A 212 25.87 16.31 2.95
C LYS A 212 25.54 16.30 4.45
N ALA A 213 25.02 17.40 4.99
CA ALA A 213 24.59 17.42 6.39
C ALA A 213 23.40 16.47 6.59
N ASN A 214 23.42 15.70 7.69
CA ASN A 214 22.40 14.68 8.02
C ASN A 214 22.05 13.77 6.83
N PRO A 215 23.02 13.03 6.28
CA PRO A 215 22.79 12.23 5.10
C PRO A 215 21.89 11.04 5.42
N LEU A 216 21.05 10.67 4.47
CA LEU A 216 20.18 9.50 4.57
C LEU A 216 20.98 8.22 4.33
N ILE A 217 20.67 7.19 5.14
CA ILE A 217 20.96 5.79 4.83
C ILE A 217 19.64 5.08 4.48
N GLY A 218 19.33 4.93 3.20
CA GLY A 218 18.04 4.37 2.76
C GLY A 218 17.75 4.62 1.29
N TYR A 219 16.51 4.33 0.90
CA TYR A 219 16.04 4.40 -0.47
C TYR A 219 14.90 5.40 -0.59
N LEU A 220 14.88 6.11 -1.71
CA LEU A 220 13.77 6.98 -2.14
C LEU A 220 13.32 6.57 -3.53
N SER A 221 12.03 6.72 -3.81
CA SER A 221 11.49 6.57 -5.15
C SER A 221 10.26 7.44 -5.34
N ASP A 222 9.94 7.72 -6.59
CA ASP A 222 8.66 8.33 -6.99
C ASP A 222 8.32 9.62 -6.24
N CYS A 223 9.32 10.48 -6.03
CA CYS A 223 9.17 11.75 -5.32
C CYS A 223 8.53 12.80 -6.23
N PHE A 224 7.55 13.54 -5.73
CA PHE A 224 6.80 14.52 -6.53
C PHE A 224 6.47 15.78 -5.73
N ILE A 225 6.21 16.86 -6.47
CA ILE A 225 5.87 18.18 -5.92
C ILE A 225 4.71 18.75 -6.75
N ALA A 226 3.68 19.27 -6.10
CA ALA A 226 2.53 19.89 -6.76
C ALA A 226 2.10 21.20 -6.09
N SER A 227 1.60 22.14 -6.89
CA SER A 227 1.22 23.51 -6.50
C SER A 227 -0.21 23.64 -5.97
N ARG A 228 -0.77 22.56 -5.44
CA ARG A 228 -2.10 22.54 -4.83
C ARG A 228 -2.17 21.56 -3.67
N VAL A 229 -3.19 21.70 -2.83
CA VAL A 229 -3.53 20.75 -1.78
C VAL A 229 -4.16 19.51 -2.43
N ALA A 230 -3.60 18.33 -2.17
CA ALA A 230 -4.24 17.06 -2.49
C ALA A 230 -5.34 16.77 -1.47
N THR A 231 -6.47 16.25 -1.95
CA THR A 231 -7.55 15.76 -1.07
C THR A 231 -7.19 14.41 -0.47
N ASP A 232 -7.87 14.01 0.60
CA ASP A 232 -7.65 12.71 1.24
C ASP A 232 -7.85 11.54 0.27
N ALA A 233 -8.87 11.62 -0.60
CA ALA A 233 -9.11 10.61 -1.63
C ALA A 233 -7.99 10.53 -2.67
N GLU A 234 -7.40 11.67 -3.03
CA GLU A 234 -6.26 11.71 -3.96
C GLU A 234 -4.99 11.17 -3.31
N ILE A 235 -4.76 11.43 -2.01
CA ILE A 235 -3.64 10.84 -1.28
C ILE A 235 -3.81 9.33 -1.15
N VAL A 236 -5.01 8.86 -0.77
CA VAL A 236 -5.34 7.43 -0.78
C VAL A 236 -5.09 6.83 -2.15
N ALA A 237 -5.50 7.52 -3.21
CA ALA A 237 -5.18 7.09 -4.56
C ALA A 237 -3.67 6.98 -4.69
N LEU A 238 -2.87 8.04 -4.51
CA LEU A 238 -1.40 8.04 -4.68
C LEU A 238 -0.67 6.95 -3.87
N SER A 239 -1.05 6.77 -2.61
CA SER A 239 -0.41 5.81 -1.71
C SER A 239 -0.67 4.36 -2.06
N LYS A 240 -1.76 4.10 -2.81
CA LYS A 240 -2.02 2.76 -3.31
C LYS A 240 -0.94 2.36 -4.30
N ASN A 241 -0.83 1.06 -4.49
CA ASN A 241 -0.18 0.55 -5.68
C ASN A 241 -0.67 1.30 -6.96
N LEU A 242 0.10 1.22 -8.04
CA LEU A 242 -0.49 1.39 -9.38
C LEU A 242 -1.76 0.54 -9.47
N PRO A 243 -2.73 0.83 -10.36
CA PRO A 243 -3.86 -0.07 -10.56
C PRO A 243 -3.31 -1.47 -10.83
N GLN A 244 -3.23 -2.25 -9.77
CA GLN A 244 -2.72 -3.59 -9.65
C GLN A 244 -3.83 -4.16 -8.86
N ASN A 245 -4.79 -4.71 -9.60
CA ASN A 245 -6.01 -5.24 -9.03
C ASN A 245 -5.58 -6.27 -7.98
N THR A 246 -5.54 -5.91 -6.70
CA THR A 246 -4.91 -6.77 -5.70
C THR A 246 -6.00 -7.64 -5.10
N LEU A 247 -5.96 -8.93 -5.43
CA LEU A 247 -6.83 -9.93 -4.85
C LEU A 247 -6.12 -10.55 -3.66
N THR A 248 -6.70 -10.44 -2.48
CA THR A 248 -6.23 -11.16 -1.29
C THR A 248 -7.19 -12.27 -0.96
N ILE A 249 -6.68 -13.48 -0.80
CA ILE A 249 -7.48 -14.63 -0.38
C ILE A 249 -7.04 -15.04 1.02
N LEU A 250 -7.97 -15.00 1.97
CA LEU A 250 -7.79 -15.52 3.31
C LEU A 250 -8.40 -16.92 3.33
N GLY A 251 -7.65 -17.92 3.78
CA GLY A 251 -7.99 -19.33 3.58
C GLY A 251 -7.57 -20.25 4.72
N ASP A 252 -8.04 -21.48 4.68
CA ASP A 252 -7.56 -22.58 5.53
C ASP A 252 -6.83 -23.65 4.70
N SER A 253 -6.70 -24.87 5.24
CA SER A 253 -6.01 -25.98 4.58
C SER A 253 -6.61 -26.31 3.20
N ILE A 254 -7.91 -26.07 2.97
CA ILE A 254 -8.57 -26.29 1.69
C ILE A 254 -8.02 -25.34 0.61
N SER A 255 -7.53 -24.16 0.98
CA SER A 255 -6.92 -23.22 0.05
C SER A 255 -5.50 -23.60 -0.41
N VAL A 256 -4.83 -24.53 0.27
CA VAL A 256 -3.37 -24.75 0.08
C VAL A 256 -2.93 -26.19 -0.17
N LYS A 257 -3.82 -27.19 -0.01
CA LYS A 257 -3.40 -28.61 0.05
C LYS A 257 -3.10 -29.27 -1.31
N SER A 258 -3.31 -28.60 -2.45
CA SER A 258 -3.04 -29.18 -3.77
C SER A 258 -2.27 -28.23 -4.68
N ASP A 259 -1.44 -28.81 -5.57
CA ASP A 259 -0.76 -28.09 -6.65
C ASP A 259 -1.78 -27.39 -7.58
N THR A 260 -3.03 -27.86 -7.57
CA THR A 260 -4.19 -27.34 -8.31
C THR A 260 -5.21 -26.68 -7.38
N SER A 261 -4.75 -25.93 -6.37
CA SER A 261 -5.67 -25.21 -5.49
C SER A 261 -6.54 -24.24 -6.28
N TYR A 262 -7.77 -24.00 -5.82
CA TYR A 262 -8.65 -23.03 -6.49
C TYR A 262 -8.03 -21.62 -6.52
N THR A 263 -7.17 -21.28 -5.55
CA THR A 263 -6.42 -20.01 -5.54
C THR A 263 -5.41 -19.94 -6.69
N THR A 264 -4.75 -21.06 -7.01
CA THR A 264 -3.86 -21.22 -8.17
C THR A 264 -4.64 -21.11 -9.49
N LEU A 265 -5.88 -21.63 -9.54
CA LEU A 265 -6.72 -21.56 -10.72
C LEU A 265 -7.31 -20.17 -10.95
N ILE A 266 -7.77 -19.48 -9.90
CA ILE A 266 -8.16 -18.06 -9.99
C ILE A 266 -6.97 -17.24 -10.51
N LEU A 267 -5.76 -17.57 -10.05
CA LEU A 267 -4.52 -16.91 -10.46
C LEU A 267 -4.20 -17.07 -11.94
N SER A 268 -4.40 -18.27 -12.50
CA SER A 268 -4.12 -18.49 -13.92
C SER A 268 -5.08 -17.70 -14.82
N GLU A 269 -6.29 -17.39 -14.33
CA GLU A 269 -7.30 -16.66 -15.09
C GLU A 269 -7.21 -15.13 -14.89
N LEU A 270 -6.91 -14.66 -13.67
CA LEU A 270 -6.82 -13.23 -13.34
C LEU A 270 -5.43 -12.64 -13.63
N THR A 271 -5.04 -12.63 -14.91
CA THR A 271 -3.74 -12.09 -15.36
C THR A 271 -3.52 -10.61 -15.06
N THR A 272 -4.58 -9.86 -14.72
CA THR A 272 -4.53 -8.44 -14.35
C THR A 272 -4.42 -8.21 -12.84
N TYR A 273 -4.57 -9.25 -12.02
CA TYR A 273 -4.54 -9.14 -10.56
C TYR A 273 -3.21 -9.59 -9.96
N PHE A 274 -2.76 -8.87 -8.93
CA PHE A 274 -1.70 -9.34 -8.03
C PHE A 274 -2.35 -10.10 -6.88
N ASN A 275 -1.96 -11.37 -6.68
CA ASN A 275 -2.54 -12.17 -5.60
C ASN A 275 -1.69 -12.15 -4.34
N ARG A 276 -2.38 -12.07 -3.22
CA ARG A 276 -1.86 -12.31 -1.88
C ARG A 276 -2.65 -13.45 -1.25
N ASN A 277 -2.13 -14.66 -1.35
CA ASN A 277 -2.69 -15.80 -0.62
C ASN A 277 -2.18 -15.76 0.83
N ARG A 278 -3.09 -15.62 1.79
CA ARG A 278 -2.82 -15.61 3.24
C ARG A 278 -3.32 -16.87 3.94
N ALA A 279 -3.71 -17.89 3.17
CA ALA A 279 -4.22 -19.13 3.70
C ALA A 279 -3.23 -19.88 4.59
N VAL A 280 -3.76 -20.56 5.60
CA VAL A 280 -2.98 -21.31 6.59
C VAL A 280 -3.23 -22.81 6.46
N ALA A 281 -2.18 -23.63 6.56
CA ALA A 281 -2.22 -25.07 6.27
C ALA A 281 -2.98 -25.92 7.30
N SER A 282 -3.39 -25.35 8.43
CA SER A 282 -4.02 -26.07 9.53
C SER A 282 -5.21 -25.28 10.09
N MET A 283 -6.36 -25.96 10.26
CA MET A 283 -7.43 -25.72 11.26
C MET A 283 -8.77 -25.19 10.74
N GLY A 284 -9.85 -25.66 11.39
CA GLY A 284 -11.24 -25.29 11.14
C GLY A 284 -11.71 -24.03 11.88
N VAL A 285 -12.88 -23.55 11.47
CA VAL A 285 -13.52 -22.28 11.83
C VAL A 285 -13.75 -22.10 13.34
N VAL A 286 -14.04 -23.18 14.08
CA VAL A 286 -14.49 -23.10 15.48
C VAL A 286 -13.35 -23.06 16.50
N ALA A 287 -12.19 -23.65 16.19
CA ALA A 287 -10.94 -23.34 16.89
C ALA A 287 -10.30 -22.01 16.41
N GLY A 288 -10.91 -21.34 15.41
CA GLY A 288 -10.28 -20.38 14.50
C GLY A 288 -10.63 -18.89 14.68
N ALA A 289 -11.20 -18.46 15.80
CA ALA A 289 -11.32 -17.04 16.13
C ALA A 289 -9.96 -16.30 16.11
N SER A 290 -8.86 -17.01 16.40
CA SER A 290 -7.48 -16.49 16.38
C SER A 290 -6.89 -16.35 14.98
N ASN A 291 -7.34 -17.15 14.01
CA ASN A 291 -6.68 -17.24 12.70
C ASN A 291 -7.18 -16.20 11.72
N LEU A 292 -8.49 -15.87 11.71
CA LEU A 292 -8.95 -14.74 10.91
C LEU A 292 -8.29 -13.45 11.40
N ALA A 293 -8.13 -13.27 12.71
CA ALA A 293 -7.39 -12.14 13.26
C ALA A 293 -5.92 -12.11 12.79
N ALA A 294 -5.23 -13.26 12.80
CA ALA A 294 -3.85 -13.36 12.31
C ALA A 294 -3.75 -13.10 10.79
N GLN A 295 -4.66 -13.65 9.99
CA GLN A 295 -4.71 -13.44 8.54
C GLN A 295 -5.09 -11.99 8.21
N ALA A 296 -6.02 -11.39 8.94
CA ALA A 296 -6.36 -9.97 8.81
C ALA A 296 -5.17 -9.07 9.13
N THR A 297 -4.38 -9.41 10.16
CA THR A 297 -3.14 -8.72 10.49
C THR A 297 -2.12 -8.85 9.36
N ALA A 298 -1.96 -10.04 8.78
CA ALA A 298 -1.06 -10.25 7.62
C ALA A 298 -1.54 -9.47 6.38
N ALA A 299 -2.85 -9.46 6.15
CA ALA A 299 -3.50 -8.77 5.05
C ALA A 299 -3.54 -7.23 5.20
N ALA A 300 -3.20 -6.70 6.38
CA ALA A 300 -3.16 -5.27 6.60
C ALA A 300 -2.13 -4.54 5.71
N SER A 301 -1.14 -5.29 5.21
CA SER A 301 -0.10 -4.79 4.31
C SER A 301 -0.39 -5.03 2.83
N ASP A 302 -1.49 -5.72 2.50
CA ASP A 302 -1.77 -6.14 1.14
C ASP A 302 -2.30 -5.01 0.25
N ASP A 303 -2.97 -4.02 0.84
CA ASP A 303 -3.61 -2.91 0.11
C ASP A 303 -4.54 -3.45 -0.99
N ALA A 304 -5.39 -4.39 -0.60
CA ALA A 304 -6.21 -5.17 -1.51
C ALA A 304 -7.35 -4.34 -2.12
N ASP A 305 -7.65 -4.58 -3.39
CA ASP A 305 -8.88 -4.09 -4.04
C ASP A 305 -10.04 -5.05 -3.76
N ILE A 306 -9.74 -6.35 -3.68
CA ILE A 306 -10.69 -7.40 -3.37
C ILE A 306 -10.10 -8.30 -2.29
N ILE A 307 -10.90 -8.60 -1.27
CA ILE A 307 -10.56 -9.59 -0.25
C ILE A 307 -11.62 -10.67 -0.27
N ILE A 308 -11.22 -11.94 -0.42
CA ILE A 308 -12.10 -13.09 -0.28
C ILE A 308 -11.74 -13.80 1.02
N ILE A 309 -12.71 -13.91 1.93
CA ILE A 309 -12.58 -14.67 3.16
C ILE A 309 -13.17 -16.07 2.95
N GLN A 310 -12.32 -17.10 2.95
CA GLN A 310 -12.71 -18.50 2.78
C GLN A 310 -12.15 -19.38 3.92
N LEU A 311 -12.80 -19.40 5.07
CA LEU A 311 -12.36 -20.23 6.20
C LEU A 311 -12.86 -21.70 6.11
N GLY A 312 -13.05 -22.21 4.89
CA GLY A 312 -13.27 -23.64 4.59
C GLY A 312 -14.55 -24.30 5.11
N SER A 313 -14.59 -25.64 4.96
CA SER A 313 -15.70 -26.54 5.30
C SER A 313 -15.59 -27.03 6.75
N ASN A 314 -15.42 -26.11 7.70
CA ASN A 314 -15.23 -26.35 9.14
C ASN A 314 -15.24 -27.83 9.60
N ASP A 315 -14.07 -28.38 9.93
CA ASP A 315 -13.93 -29.75 10.44
C ASP A 315 -14.62 -29.97 11.79
N ASP A 316 -14.80 -28.89 12.56
CA ASP A 316 -15.30 -28.96 13.92
C ASP A 316 -16.82 -28.77 13.99
N ASN A 317 -17.51 -29.68 14.68
CA ASN A 317 -18.97 -29.64 14.92
C ASN A 317 -19.36 -29.05 16.28
N ALA A 318 -18.40 -28.57 17.07
CA ALA A 318 -18.61 -28.29 18.49
C ALA A 318 -17.99 -26.96 18.91
N GLY A 319 -18.79 -25.89 18.95
CA GLY A 319 -18.40 -24.65 19.62
C GLY A 319 -19.52 -23.62 19.69
N ASN A 320 -19.28 -22.55 20.46
CA ASN A 320 -20.22 -21.47 20.67
C ASN A 320 -20.33 -20.58 19.42
N MET A 321 -21.49 -20.60 18.76
CA MET A 321 -21.72 -19.83 17.53
C MET A 321 -21.66 -18.30 17.73
N GLY A 322 -21.97 -17.80 18.94
CA GLY A 322 -21.82 -16.38 19.26
C GLY A 322 -20.34 -15.95 19.32
N THR A 323 -19.47 -16.82 19.85
CA THR A 323 -18.02 -16.59 19.83
C THR A 323 -17.47 -16.57 18.40
N LEU A 324 -17.92 -17.51 17.57
CA LEU A 324 -17.53 -17.52 16.15
C LEU A 324 -17.98 -16.25 15.44
N GLN A 325 -19.26 -15.88 15.58
CA GLN A 325 -19.80 -14.68 14.94
C GLN A 325 -18.99 -13.44 15.33
N THR A 326 -18.75 -13.25 16.63
CA THR A 326 -17.97 -12.11 17.15
C THR A 326 -16.58 -12.06 16.54
N ALA A 327 -15.86 -13.18 16.53
CA ALA A 327 -14.51 -13.23 15.98
C ALA A 327 -14.49 -12.98 14.45
N TYR A 328 -15.53 -13.41 13.75
CA TYR A 328 -15.67 -13.14 12.31
C TYR A 328 -15.92 -11.64 12.05
N GLU A 329 -16.79 -11.01 12.86
CA GLU A 329 -17.04 -9.57 12.81
C GLU A 329 -15.77 -8.77 13.10
N ASP A 330 -15.04 -9.10 14.17
CA ASP A 330 -13.77 -8.45 14.52
C ASP A 330 -12.74 -8.54 13.40
N GLY A 331 -12.64 -9.71 12.75
CA GLY A 331 -11.78 -9.92 11.59
C GLY A 331 -12.16 -9.03 10.40
N ILE A 332 -13.45 -8.92 10.07
CA ILE A 332 -13.94 -8.03 9.00
C ILE A 332 -13.66 -6.56 9.35
N ILE A 333 -13.88 -6.14 10.60
CA ILE A 333 -13.59 -4.78 11.05
C ILE A 333 -12.10 -4.46 10.86
N ALA A 334 -11.21 -5.38 11.27
CA ALA A 334 -9.77 -5.22 11.09
C ALA A 334 -9.38 -5.13 9.60
N LEU A 335 -9.99 -5.95 8.74
CA LEU A 335 -9.77 -5.90 7.29
C LEU A 335 -10.25 -4.58 6.68
N LYS A 336 -11.44 -4.09 7.04
CA LYS A 336 -11.93 -2.79 6.58
C LYS A 336 -11.05 -1.64 7.03
N ALA A 337 -10.59 -1.68 8.28
CA ALA A 337 -9.74 -0.63 8.83
C ALA A 337 -8.37 -0.57 8.13
N SER A 338 -7.83 -1.72 7.74
CA SER A 338 -6.51 -1.83 7.10
C SER A 338 -6.56 -1.74 5.57
N ASN A 339 -7.67 -2.14 4.96
CA ASN A 339 -7.91 -2.14 3.51
C ASN A 339 -9.20 -1.36 3.21
N THR A 340 -9.19 -0.06 3.51
CA THR A 340 -10.38 0.84 3.51
C THR A 340 -11.15 0.95 2.21
N ASN A 341 -10.58 0.47 1.11
CA ASN A 341 -11.22 0.49 -0.21
C ASN A 341 -11.45 -0.92 -0.79
N ALA A 342 -11.09 -1.97 -0.05
CA ALA A 342 -11.32 -3.32 -0.51
C ALA A 342 -12.82 -3.60 -0.59
N THR A 343 -13.25 -4.20 -1.70
CA THR A 343 -14.51 -4.93 -1.71
C THR A 343 -14.26 -6.28 -1.06
N ILE A 344 -14.90 -6.50 0.09
CA ILE A 344 -14.73 -7.72 0.87
C ILE A 344 -15.90 -8.67 0.56
N TYR A 345 -15.55 -9.88 0.17
CA TYR A 345 -16.47 -11.00 -0.01
C TYR A 345 -16.16 -12.07 1.02
N ALA A 346 -17.22 -12.70 1.52
CA ALA A 346 -17.11 -13.89 2.36
C ALA A 346 -17.70 -15.08 1.61
N MET A 347 -16.97 -16.20 1.59
CA MET A 347 -17.50 -17.48 1.18
C MET A 347 -18.09 -18.17 2.41
N ASN A 348 -19.36 -18.57 2.32
CA ASN A 348 -19.95 -19.39 3.38
C ASN A 348 -19.36 -20.81 3.36
N VAL A 349 -19.62 -21.58 4.42
CA VAL A 349 -19.12 -22.95 4.57
C VAL A 349 -19.61 -23.84 3.42
N LEU A 350 -18.67 -24.45 2.70
CA LEU A 350 -18.95 -25.42 1.65
C LEU A 350 -19.74 -26.61 2.22
N LYS A 351 -20.52 -27.29 1.37
CA LYS A 351 -21.14 -28.57 1.75
C LYS A 351 -20.07 -29.57 2.20
N ARG A 352 -20.45 -30.35 3.21
CA ARG A 352 -19.61 -31.40 3.81
C ARG A 352 -20.41 -32.69 3.88
N TRP A 353 -19.72 -33.80 3.62
CA TRP A 353 -20.27 -35.14 3.71
C TRP A 353 -19.50 -35.96 4.73
N ALA A 354 -20.14 -36.98 5.31
CA ALA A 354 -19.48 -37.88 6.25
C ALA A 354 -18.35 -38.70 5.60
N ASN A 355 -18.41 -38.91 4.28
CA ASN A 355 -17.38 -39.54 3.45
C ASN A 355 -17.57 -39.13 1.96
N GLN A 356 -16.69 -39.60 1.07
CA GLN A 356 -16.69 -39.26 -0.36
C GLN A 356 -17.77 -39.97 -1.22
N THR A 357 -18.34 -41.11 -0.78
CA THR A 357 -19.06 -42.02 -1.69
C THR A 357 -20.57 -42.10 -1.41
N ASP A 358 -20.97 -42.12 -0.15
CA ASP A 358 -22.36 -42.31 0.28
C ASP A 358 -22.70 -41.62 1.61
N GLY A 359 -21.75 -40.87 2.17
CA GLY A 359 -21.90 -40.22 3.45
C GLY A 359 -23.02 -39.18 3.41
N ALA A 360 -23.90 -39.22 4.41
CA ALA A 360 -24.89 -38.18 4.59
C ALA A 360 -24.22 -36.80 4.71
N GLU A 361 -24.87 -35.78 4.17
CA GLU A 361 -24.44 -34.41 4.36
C GLU A 361 -24.44 -34.07 5.86
N VAL A 362 -23.34 -33.48 6.34
CA VAL A 362 -23.21 -33.03 7.72
C VAL A 362 -23.84 -31.65 7.82
N ASP A 363 -24.88 -31.49 8.63
CA ASP A 363 -25.50 -30.17 8.80
C ASP A 363 -24.53 -29.19 9.47
N LYS A 364 -24.36 -28.03 8.82
CA LYS A 364 -23.54 -26.89 9.25
C LYS A 364 -24.36 -25.59 9.23
N SER A 365 -25.68 -25.70 9.27
CA SER A 365 -26.63 -24.58 9.20
C SER A 365 -26.36 -23.49 10.26
N ASN A 366 -25.98 -23.91 11.47
CA ASN A 366 -25.62 -23.02 12.57
C ASN A 366 -24.41 -22.12 12.23
N ILE A 367 -23.34 -22.69 11.69
CA ILE A 367 -22.11 -21.97 11.31
C ILE A 367 -22.41 -21.04 10.13
N ARG A 368 -23.16 -21.55 9.13
CA ARG A 368 -23.55 -20.74 7.97
C ARG A 368 -24.37 -19.52 8.38
N THR A 369 -25.25 -19.67 9.35
CA THR A 369 -26.06 -18.59 9.92
C THR A 369 -25.18 -17.57 10.65
N ALA A 370 -24.22 -18.02 11.47
CA ALA A 370 -23.31 -17.13 12.19
C ALA A 370 -22.43 -16.29 11.24
N ILE A 371 -21.86 -16.89 10.19
CA ILE A 371 -21.07 -16.17 9.19
C ILE A 371 -21.93 -15.17 8.42
N ALA A 372 -23.13 -15.59 7.97
CA ALA A 372 -24.04 -14.69 7.25
C ALA A 372 -24.49 -13.51 8.11
N ALA A 373 -24.74 -13.74 9.41
CA ALA A 373 -25.05 -12.69 10.37
C ALA A 373 -23.88 -11.70 10.54
N ALA A 374 -22.65 -12.18 10.71
CA ALA A 374 -21.46 -11.35 10.78
C ALA A 374 -21.26 -10.50 9.50
N CYS A 375 -21.44 -11.11 8.32
CA CYS A 375 -21.34 -10.40 7.05
C CYS A 375 -22.40 -9.31 6.92
N THR A 376 -23.64 -9.59 7.34
CA THR A 376 -24.75 -8.63 7.34
C THR A 376 -24.47 -7.48 8.30
N ALA A 377 -24.03 -7.79 9.53
CA ALA A 377 -23.68 -6.78 10.54
C ALA A 377 -22.57 -5.85 10.04
N GLN A 378 -21.64 -6.38 9.27
CA GLN A 378 -20.55 -5.61 8.67
C GLN A 378 -20.86 -5.12 7.25
N GLY A 379 -22.06 -5.31 6.70
CA GLY A 379 -22.42 -4.86 5.35
C GLY A 379 -21.46 -5.32 4.25
N ILE A 380 -20.97 -6.56 4.30
CA ILE A 380 -20.16 -7.18 3.24
C ILE A 380 -20.99 -8.26 2.51
N THR A 381 -20.60 -8.59 1.28
CA THR A 381 -21.31 -9.62 0.51
C THR A 381 -20.90 -11.01 0.99
N CYS A 382 -21.87 -11.80 1.45
CA CYS A 382 -21.68 -13.22 1.76
C CYS A 382 -22.22 -14.06 0.59
N TRP A 383 -21.36 -14.86 -0.04
CA TRP A 383 -21.76 -15.82 -1.05
C TRP A 383 -22.27 -17.09 -0.39
N ASP A 384 -23.53 -17.43 -0.67
CA ASP A 384 -24.11 -18.70 -0.27
C ASP A 384 -23.55 -19.82 -1.15
N THR A 385 -22.66 -20.62 -0.56
CA THR A 385 -22.02 -21.77 -1.20
C THR A 385 -22.80 -23.07 -1.01
N TYR A 386 -23.94 -23.00 -0.30
CA TYR A 386 -24.75 -24.15 0.10
C TYR A 386 -26.00 -24.33 -0.77
N THR A 387 -26.83 -23.30 -0.92
CA THR A 387 -28.09 -23.39 -1.69
C THR A 387 -27.85 -23.55 -3.18
N THR A 388 -26.83 -22.87 -3.68
CA THR A 388 -26.24 -23.12 -5.00
C THR A 388 -24.92 -23.83 -4.73
N PRO A 389 -24.89 -25.17 -4.69
CA PRO A 389 -23.72 -25.90 -4.22
C PRO A 389 -22.54 -25.69 -5.17
N TRP A 390 -21.48 -25.07 -4.67
CA TRP A 390 -20.26 -24.84 -5.46
C TRP A 390 -19.46 -26.11 -5.67
N ILE A 391 -19.71 -27.16 -4.87
CA ILE A 391 -19.10 -28.48 -5.02
C ILE A 391 -20.13 -29.59 -4.75
N ALA A 392 -19.91 -30.75 -5.34
CA ALA A 392 -20.61 -32.00 -5.12
C ALA A 392 -19.76 -32.98 -4.30
N GLN A 393 -20.36 -34.07 -3.82
CA GLN A 393 -19.71 -35.02 -2.93
C GLN A 393 -18.54 -35.75 -3.60
N ASP A 394 -18.72 -36.17 -4.85
CA ASP A 394 -17.71 -36.81 -5.69
C ASP A 394 -16.59 -35.85 -6.13
N GLU A 395 -16.79 -34.54 -5.96
CA GLU A 395 -15.78 -33.49 -6.14
C GLU A 395 -14.95 -33.25 -4.87
N THR A 396 -15.12 -34.07 -3.83
CA THR A 396 -14.25 -34.09 -2.63
C THR A 396 -13.45 -35.39 -2.53
N SER A 397 -12.30 -35.42 -1.86
CA SER A 397 -11.50 -36.64 -1.67
C SER A 397 -11.92 -37.46 -0.45
N ASP A 398 -12.56 -36.83 0.53
CA ASP A 398 -12.91 -37.44 1.82
C ASP A 398 -14.25 -36.92 2.39
N GLY A 399 -15.07 -36.29 1.55
CA GLY A 399 -16.29 -35.58 1.97
C GLY A 399 -16.04 -34.14 2.45
N ILE A 400 -14.78 -33.69 2.49
CA ILE A 400 -14.38 -32.39 3.06
C ILE A 400 -13.47 -31.63 2.08
N HIS A 401 -12.34 -32.24 1.70
CA HIS A 401 -11.31 -31.59 0.90
C HIS A 401 -11.66 -31.69 -0.60
N PRO A 402 -11.73 -30.58 -1.35
CA PRO A 402 -11.97 -30.62 -2.78
C PRO A 402 -10.90 -31.40 -3.54
N THR A 403 -11.31 -32.16 -4.55
CA THR A 403 -10.41 -32.68 -5.58
C THR A 403 -10.00 -31.55 -6.54
N ALA A 404 -9.16 -31.85 -7.54
CA ALA A 404 -8.87 -30.89 -8.61
C ALA A 404 -10.14 -30.39 -9.33
N ALA A 405 -11.14 -31.26 -9.52
CA ALA A 405 -12.44 -30.88 -10.09
C ALA A 405 -13.21 -29.94 -9.17
N GLY A 406 -13.26 -30.24 -7.87
CA GLY A 406 -13.87 -29.35 -6.87
C GLY A 406 -13.19 -27.98 -6.80
N HIS A 407 -11.86 -27.94 -6.84
CA HIS A 407 -11.12 -26.67 -6.90
C HIS A 407 -11.43 -25.86 -8.17
N ALA A 408 -11.51 -26.50 -9.33
CA ALA A 408 -11.84 -25.81 -10.58
C ALA A 408 -13.24 -25.19 -10.55
N LYS A 409 -14.20 -25.89 -9.96
CA LYS A 409 -15.57 -25.38 -9.81
C LYS A 409 -15.66 -24.23 -8.82
N ILE A 410 -14.98 -24.32 -7.68
CA ILE A 410 -14.87 -23.20 -6.73
C ILE A 410 -14.25 -21.98 -7.42
N ALA A 411 -13.14 -22.16 -8.17
CA ALA A 411 -12.50 -21.08 -8.90
C ALA A 411 -13.46 -20.43 -9.93
N ALA A 412 -14.20 -21.24 -10.70
CA ALA A 412 -15.18 -20.75 -11.66
C ALA A 412 -16.31 -19.92 -10.99
N GLU A 413 -16.83 -20.38 -9.86
CA GLU A 413 -17.86 -19.65 -9.11
C GLU A 413 -17.35 -18.33 -8.53
N VAL A 414 -16.09 -18.30 -8.05
CA VAL A 414 -15.44 -17.06 -7.61
C VAL A 414 -15.28 -16.10 -8.78
N LEU A 415 -14.67 -16.55 -9.88
CA LEU A 415 -14.40 -15.73 -11.07
C LEU A 415 -15.69 -15.14 -11.66
N ALA A 416 -16.78 -15.90 -11.66
CA ALA A 416 -18.09 -15.43 -12.14
C ALA A 416 -18.74 -14.33 -11.27
N ARG A 417 -18.24 -14.12 -10.04
CA ARG A 417 -18.77 -13.13 -9.08
C ARG A 417 -17.84 -11.94 -8.86
N LEU A 418 -16.61 -12.01 -9.35
CA LEU A 418 -15.69 -10.88 -9.29
C LEU A 418 -16.11 -9.79 -10.30
N PRO A 419 -15.89 -8.51 -9.97
CA PRO A 419 -16.27 -7.37 -10.80
C PRO A 419 -15.39 -7.17 -12.03
#